data_AF-L5LUP1-F1
#
_entry.id   AF-L5LUP1-F1
#
_cell.length_a   1.000
_cell.length_b   1.000
_cell.length_c   1.000
_cell.angle_alpha   90.00
_cell.angle_beta   90.00
_cell.angle_gamma   90.00
#
_symmetry.space_group_name_H-M   'P 1'
#
loop_
_entity.id
_entity.type
_entity.pdbx_description
1 polymer ?
#
loop_
_entity_poly.entity_id
_entity_poly.type
_entity_poly.pdbx_seq_one_letter_code
_entity_poly.pdbx_strand_id
1 'polypeptide(L)'
;MEHTINLYPLTNYTFGTKEPLYEKDSSVAARFQRMREEFDKIGMRRTVEGVLIVHEHRLPHVLLLQLGTTFFKLPGGELNPGEDEVEGLKRLMTEILGRQDGVLQDWVIDDCIGNWWRPNFEPPQVSVHPAHITKPKEHKKLFLVQLQEKALFAVPKNYKLVAAPLFELYDNAPGYGPIISSLPQLLSRFNFIYN
;
A
#
# COMPACT_ATOMS: atom_id res chain seq x y z
N MET A 1 12.49 -5.28 22.08
CA MET A 1 11.45 -6.31 22.09
C MET A 1 11.26 -6.75 20.66
N GLU A 2 11.24 -8.05 20.41
CA GLU A 2 11.07 -8.62 19.06
C GLU A 2 9.60 -8.47 18.65
N HIS A 3 9.33 -7.79 17.53
CA HIS A 3 7.96 -7.61 17.05
C HIS A 3 7.56 -8.81 16.20
N THR A 4 6.65 -9.63 16.74
CA THR A 4 6.22 -10.90 16.14
C THR A 4 4.95 -10.71 15.32
N ILE A 5 4.94 -11.21 14.08
CA ILE A 5 3.83 -11.10 13.14
C ILE A 5 3.43 -12.48 12.64
N ASN A 6 2.14 -12.81 12.73
CA ASN A 6 1.62 -14.07 12.21
C ASN A 6 1.37 -13.96 10.71
N LEU A 7 1.97 -14.87 9.95
CA LEU A 7 1.68 -15.09 8.54
C LEU A 7 0.90 -16.38 8.39
N TYR A 8 -0.02 -16.40 7.43
CA TYR A 8 -0.81 -17.59 7.09
C TYR A 8 -0.61 -17.97 5.61
N PRO A 9 -0.88 -19.22 5.24
CA PRO A 9 -0.69 -19.69 3.88
C PRO A 9 -1.51 -18.89 2.87
N LEU A 10 -0.97 -18.62 1.68
CA LEU A 10 -1.71 -17.95 0.59
C LEU A 10 -3.05 -18.64 0.29
N THR A 11 -3.10 -19.96 0.39
CA THR A 11 -4.30 -20.78 0.18
C THR A 11 -5.43 -20.55 1.18
N ASN A 12 -5.16 -19.87 2.31
CA ASN A 12 -6.21 -19.49 3.27
C ASN A 12 -7.05 -18.30 2.81
N TYR A 13 -6.59 -17.59 1.77
CA TYR A 13 -7.21 -16.39 1.27
C TYR A 13 -7.92 -16.66 -0.05
N THR A 14 -9.19 -16.26 -0.12
CA THR A 14 -10.00 -16.38 -1.34
C THR A 14 -10.07 -15.03 -2.04
N PHE A 15 -9.95 -15.05 -3.36
CA PHE A 15 -9.99 -13.84 -4.20
C PHE A 15 -11.26 -13.85 -5.06
N GLY A 16 -12.26 -13.08 -4.62
CA GLY A 16 -13.44 -12.76 -5.41
C GLY A 16 -13.19 -11.56 -6.33
N THR A 17 -14.15 -11.28 -7.21
CA THR A 17 -14.10 -10.11 -8.10
C THR A 17 -15.26 -9.15 -7.82
N LYS A 18 -15.04 -7.85 -7.99
CA LYS A 18 -16.07 -6.80 -7.92
C LYS A 18 -15.93 -5.80 -9.06
N GLU A 19 -16.85 -4.84 -9.13
CA GLU A 19 -16.81 -3.79 -10.16
C GLU A 19 -15.48 -3.03 -10.20
N PRO A 20 -15.06 -2.58 -11.40
CA PRO A 20 -13.76 -1.96 -11.59
C PRO A 20 -13.63 -0.67 -10.77
N LEU A 21 -12.41 -0.43 -10.28
CA LEU A 21 -12.04 0.77 -9.55
C LEU A 21 -11.13 1.63 -10.41
N TYR A 22 -11.62 2.78 -10.86
CA TYR A 22 -10.88 3.68 -11.72
C TYR A 22 -10.07 4.70 -10.93
N GLU A 23 -8.87 5.01 -11.43
CA GLU A 23 -8.03 6.06 -10.87
C GLU A 23 -8.67 7.44 -11.07
N LYS A 24 -8.48 8.35 -10.11
CA LYS A 24 -8.94 9.74 -10.22
C LYS A 24 -8.31 10.48 -11.39
N ASP A 25 -7.03 10.18 -11.67
CA ASP A 25 -6.23 10.90 -12.65
C ASP A 25 -6.04 10.07 -13.91
N SER A 26 -6.47 10.60 -15.07
CA SER A 26 -6.37 9.92 -16.37
C SER A 26 -4.94 9.87 -16.95
N SER A 27 -4.03 10.68 -16.41
CA SER A 27 -2.65 10.77 -16.87
C SER A 27 -1.71 11.29 -15.77
N VAL A 28 -0.41 11.11 -15.97
CA VAL A 28 0.63 11.67 -15.09
C VAL A 28 0.53 13.19 -15.02
N ALA A 29 0.24 13.85 -16.15
CA ALA A 29 0.06 15.30 -16.20
C ALA A 29 -1.14 15.76 -15.35
N ALA A 30 -2.29 15.08 -15.49
CA ALA A 30 -3.49 15.37 -14.70
C ALA A 30 -3.23 15.18 -13.19
N ARG A 31 -2.51 14.12 -12.82
CA ARG A 31 -2.12 13.86 -11.42
C ARG A 31 -1.34 15.01 -10.79
N PHE A 32 -0.32 15.53 -11.47
CA PHE A 32 0.48 16.64 -10.95
C PHE A 32 -0.26 17.97 -11.00
N GLN A 33 -1.17 18.16 -11.96
CA GLN A 33 -2.04 19.34 -11.99
C GLN A 33 -2.98 19.37 -10.79
N ARG A 34 -3.71 18.28 -10.51
CA ARG A 34 -4.57 18.16 -9.33
C ARG A 34 -3.77 18.31 -8.03
N MET A 35 -2.56 17.75 -7.98
CA MET A 35 -1.68 17.89 -6.81
C MET A 35 -1.33 19.36 -6.53
N ARG A 36 -1.08 20.19 -7.56
CA ARG A 36 -0.88 21.64 -7.39
C ARG A 36 -2.13 22.30 -6.84
N GLU A 37 -3.28 22.04 -7.46
CA GLU A 37 -4.56 22.65 -7.08
C GLU A 37 -5.00 22.30 -5.65
N GLU A 38 -4.78 21.07 -5.21
CA GLU A 38 -5.02 20.65 -3.83
C GLU A 38 -4.00 21.26 -2.87
N PHE A 39 -2.73 21.34 -3.26
CA PHE A 39 -1.69 21.90 -2.42
C PHE A 39 -1.97 23.35 -2.03
N ASP A 40 -2.49 24.15 -2.97
CA ASP A 40 -2.87 25.54 -2.71
C ASP A 40 -4.06 25.68 -1.75
N LYS A 41 -4.92 24.65 -1.67
CA LYS A 41 -6.16 24.68 -0.86
C LYS A 41 -6.01 24.05 0.52
N ILE A 42 -5.35 22.89 0.59
CA ILE A 42 -5.28 22.05 1.79
C ILE A 42 -3.85 21.71 2.22
N GLY A 43 -2.84 22.19 1.48
CA GLY A 43 -1.43 21.96 1.79
C GLY A 43 -0.94 20.57 1.34
N MET A 44 0.01 20.02 2.08
CA MET A 44 0.67 18.75 1.72
C MET A 44 -0.33 17.60 1.59
N ARG A 45 -0.31 16.91 0.44
CA ARG A 45 -1.10 15.68 0.25
C ARG A 45 -0.63 14.60 1.23
N ARG A 46 -1.57 13.91 1.87
CA ARG A 46 -1.29 12.77 2.75
C ARG A 46 -1.79 11.49 2.11
N THR A 47 -0.91 10.50 1.99
CA THR A 47 -1.18 9.20 1.37
C THR A 47 -0.84 8.10 2.36
N VAL A 48 -1.67 7.06 2.44
CA VAL A 48 -1.43 5.87 3.27
C VAL A 48 -1.51 4.62 2.42
N GLU A 49 -0.59 3.68 2.63
CA GLU A 49 -0.53 2.40 1.90
C GLU A 49 -0.38 1.24 2.90
N GLY A 50 -1.13 0.17 2.66
CA GLY A 50 -1.11 -1.05 3.47
C GLY A 50 -0.23 -2.13 2.84
N VAL A 51 0.64 -2.72 3.66
CA VAL A 51 1.45 -3.90 3.29
C VAL A 51 0.82 -5.12 3.94
N LEU A 52 0.27 -6.00 3.12
CA LEU A 52 -0.30 -7.28 3.55
C LEU A 52 0.67 -8.39 3.18
N ILE A 53 0.91 -9.30 4.12
CA ILE A 53 1.89 -10.36 3.96
C ILE A 53 1.19 -11.71 4.20
N VAL A 54 1.45 -12.62 3.28
CA VAL A 54 1.07 -14.04 3.39
C VAL A 54 2.35 -14.87 3.25
N HIS A 55 2.26 -16.19 3.41
CA HIS A 55 3.36 -17.05 3.03
C HIS A 55 2.95 -18.17 2.09
N GLU A 56 3.91 -18.62 1.30
CA GLU A 56 3.82 -19.86 0.54
C GLU A 56 5.17 -20.55 0.68
N HIS A 57 5.17 -21.83 1.04
CA HIS A 57 6.39 -22.60 1.34
C HIS A 57 7.31 -21.96 2.39
N ARG A 58 6.74 -21.27 3.40
CA ARG A 58 7.47 -20.49 4.43
C ARG A 58 8.33 -19.37 3.85
N LEU A 59 7.95 -18.86 2.67
CA LEU A 59 8.51 -17.65 2.10
C LEU A 59 7.46 -16.52 2.20
N PRO A 60 7.83 -15.35 2.78
CA PRO A 60 6.91 -14.22 2.87
C PRO A 60 6.67 -13.62 1.49
N HIS A 61 5.40 -13.36 1.18
CA HIS A 61 4.94 -12.72 -0.04
C HIS A 61 4.11 -11.49 0.30
N VAL A 62 4.37 -10.38 -0.40
CA VAL A 62 3.58 -9.15 -0.29
C VAL A 62 2.45 -9.19 -1.31
N LEU A 63 1.23 -8.87 -0.88
CA LEU A 63 0.09 -8.74 -1.79
C LEU A 63 0.15 -7.39 -2.53
N LEU A 64 0.17 -7.43 -3.85
CA LEU A 64 0.24 -6.26 -4.74
C LEU A 64 -0.92 -6.23 -5.73
N LEU A 65 -1.42 -5.03 -5.99
CA LEU A 65 -2.38 -4.76 -7.07
C LEU A 65 -1.62 -4.55 -8.37
N GLN A 66 -1.77 -5.47 -9.32
CA GLN A 66 -1.22 -5.38 -10.66
C GLN A 66 -2.24 -4.75 -11.61
N LEU A 67 -1.83 -3.73 -12.35
CA LEU A 67 -2.60 -3.07 -13.40
C LEU A 67 -1.85 -3.25 -14.73
N GLY A 68 -2.45 -3.93 -15.71
CA GLY A 68 -1.72 -4.32 -16.91
C GLY A 68 -0.59 -5.31 -16.61
N THR A 69 0.57 -5.15 -17.26
CA THR A 69 1.69 -6.10 -17.14
C THR A 69 2.77 -5.66 -16.16
N THR A 70 3.15 -4.38 -16.17
CA THR A 70 4.35 -3.86 -15.47
C THR A 70 4.06 -2.86 -14.36
N PHE A 71 2.79 -2.62 -14.02
CA PHE A 71 2.44 -1.61 -13.03
C PHE A 71 1.89 -2.26 -11.76
N PHE A 72 2.56 -2.02 -10.64
CA PHE A 72 2.23 -2.59 -9.34
C PHE A 72 1.98 -1.49 -8.32
N LYS A 73 1.00 -1.71 -7.44
CA LYS A 73 0.62 -0.80 -6.35
C LYS A 73 0.39 -1.56 -5.06
N LEU A 74 0.62 -0.88 -3.94
CA LEU A 74 0.06 -1.28 -2.66
C LEU A 74 -1.40 -0.79 -2.56
N PRO A 75 -2.30 -1.52 -1.90
CA PRO A 75 -3.62 -1.01 -1.59
C PRO A 75 -3.51 0.18 -0.62
N GLY A 76 -4.23 1.25 -0.92
CA GLY A 76 -4.10 2.51 -0.20
C GLY A 76 -4.57 3.69 -1.04
N GLY A 77 -4.26 4.90 -0.60
CA GLY A 77 -4.71 6.11 -1.27
C GLY A 77 -4.62 7.37 -0.43
N GLU A 78 -5.33 8.38 -0.90
CA GLU A 78 -5.32 9.73 -0.33
C GLU A 78 -6.25 9.84 0.86
N LEU A 79 -5.76 10.47 1.93
CA LEU A 79 -6.57 10.81 3.10
C LEU A 79 -7.41 12.07 2.83
N ASN A 80 -8.61 12.11 3.42
CA ASN A 80 -9.40 13.33 3.49
C ASN A 80 -8.72 14.36 4.41
N PRO A 81 -9.03 15.66 4.28
CA PRO A 81 -8.54 16.69 5.19
C PRO A 81 -8.93 16.37 6.65
N GLY A 82 -7.94 16.33 7.54
CA GLY A 82 -8.15 16.03 8.96
C GLY A 82 -8.44 14.56 9.29
N GLU A 83 -8.49 13.66 8.30
CA GLU A 83 -8.73 12.23 8.53
C GLU A 83 -7.56 11.58 9.29
N ASP A 84 -7.86 10.68 10.21
CA ASP A 84 -6.84 9.86 10.86
C ASP A 84 -6.19 8.89 9.87
N GLU A 85 -4.90 8.63 10.03
CA GLU A 85 -4.13 7.83 9.07
C GLU A 85 -4.51 6.35 9.09
N VAL A 86 -4.77 5.80 10.28
CA VAL A 86 -5.14 4.40 10.47
C VAL A 86 -6.58 4.20 10.00
N GLU A 87 -7.51 5.03 10.45
CA GLU A 87 -8.92 4.93 10.04
C GLU A 87 -9.10 5.21 8.54
N GLY A 88 -8.36 6.16 7.98
CA GLY A 88 -8.34 6.39 6.54
C GLY A 88 -7.79 5.20 5.76
N LEU A 89 -6.74 4.54 6.26
CA LEU A 89 -6.24 3.30 5.65
C LEU A 89 -7.28 2.18 5.72
N LYS A 90 -7.98 1.98 6.86
CA LYS A 90 -9.07 0.99 6.96
C LYS A 90 -10.17 1.25 5.93
N ARG A 91 -10.57 2.51 5.76
CA ARG A 91 -11.55 2.93 4.74
C ARG A 91 -11.07 2.58 3.34
N LEU A 92 -9.84 2.95 2.99
CA LEU A 92 -9.24 2.69 1.66
C LEU A 92 -9.06 1.18 1.39
N MET A 93 -8.63 0.43 2.39
CA MET A 93 -8.52 -1.04 2.32
C MET A 93 -9.87 -1.69 2.06
N THR A 94 -10.91 -1.23 2.75
CA THR A 94 -12.30 -1.71 2.55
C THR A 94 -12.83 -1.31 1.17
N GLU A 95 -12.57 -0.09 0.72
CA GLU A 95 -12.95 0.38 -0.61
C GLU A 95 -12.33 -0.48 -1.71
N ILE A 96 -11.03 -0.80 -1.58
CA ILE A 96 -10.27 -1.53 -2.60
C ILE A 96 -10.49 -3.04 -2.53
N LEU A 97 -10.41 -3.66 -1.35
CA LEU A 97 -10.41 -5.12 -1.17
C LEU A 97 -11.59 -5.67 -0.37
N GLY A 98 -12.39 -4.81 0.26
CA GLY A 98 -13.54 -5.21 1.06
C GLY A 98 -14.68 -5.84 0.24
N ARG A 99 -15.40 -6.77 0.87
CA ARG A 99 -16.53 -7.50 0.32
C ARG A 99 -17.75 -6.58 0.12
N GLN A 100 -18.60 -6.90 -0.86
CA GLN A 100 -19.83 -6.17 -1.15
C GLN A 100 -21.09 -6.80 -0.53
N ASP A 101 -20.94 -7.90 0.21
CA ASP A 101 -22.05 -8.63 0.84
C ASP A 101 -22.40 -8.13 2.25
N GLY A 102 -21.88 -6.96 2.64
CA GLY A 102 -22.15 -6.32 3.93
C GLY A 102 -21.31 -6.87 5.10
N VAL A 103 -20.47 -7.89 4.87
CA VAL A 103 -19.53 -8.36 5.90
C VAL A 103 -18.36 -7.39 5.97
N LEU A 104 -18.29 -6.65 7.08
CA LEU A 104 -17.16 -5.77 7.36
C LEU A 104 -15.92 -6.62 7.67
N GLN A 105 -14.82 -6.28 7.01
CA GLN A 105 -13.52 -6.87 7.28
C GLN A 105 -12.82 -6.03 8.35
N ASP A 106 -12.42 -6.68 9.45
CA ASP A 106 -11.64 -6.03 10.49
C ASP A 106 -10.17 -5.98 10.11
N TRP A 107 -9.67 -4.77 9.87
CA TRP A 107 -8.29 -4.50 9.48
C TRP A 107 -7.47 -4.16 10.71
N VAL A 108 -6.57 -5.05 11.09
CA VAL A 108 -5.60 -4.82 12.17
C VAL A 108 -4.38 -4.12 11.58
N ILE A 109 -4.25 -2.82 11.85
CA ILE A 109 -3.16 -1.97 11.37
C ILE A 109 -2.26 -1.65 12.55
N ASP A 110 -1.08 -2.24 12.58
CA ASP A 110 -0.14 -2.08 13.70
C ASP A 110 0.84 -0.95 13.47
N ASP A 111 1.85 -1.22 12.64
CA ASP A 111 3.09 -0.48 12.63
C ASP A 111 3.18 0.38 11.39
N CYS A 112 3.56 1.65 11.57
CA CYS A 112 4.15 2.41 10.47
C CYS A 112 5.54 1.82 10.18
N ILE A 113 5.72 1.32 8.96
CA ILE A 113 6.97 0.65 8.53
C ILE A 113 7.87 1.56 7.70
N GLY A 114 7.37 2.69 7.21
CA GLY A 114 8.15 3.60 6.40
C GLY A 114 7.42 4.88 6.04
N ASN A 115 8.20 5.89 5.69
CA ASN A 115 7.74 7.22 5.29
C ASN A 115 8.46 7.64 4.00
N TRP A 116 7.72 8.23 3.07
CA TRP A 116 8.27 8.82 1.86
C TRP A 116 7.74 10.23 1.67
N TRP A 117 8.62 11.11 1.23
CA TRP A 117 8.30 12.50 0.93
C TRP A 117 8.51 12.79 -0.54
N ARG A 118 7.58 13.53 -1.11
CA ARG A 118 7.71 14.13 -2.44
C ARG A 118 8.05 15.61 -2.30
N PRO A 119 9.25 16.07 -2.65
CA PRO A 119 9.64 17.47 -2.47
C PRO A 119 8.94 18.43 -3.46
N ASN A 120 8.73 17.98 -4.70
CA ASN A 120 8.25 18.79 -5.82
C ASN A 120 7.03 18.15 -6.49
N PHE A 121 6.37 18.86 -7.40
CA PHE A 121 5.27 18.30 -8.21
C PHE A 121 5.80 17.45 -9.38
N GLU A 122 6.63 16.47 -9.04
CA GLU A 122 7.40 15.62 -9.94
C GLU A 122 7.45 14.17 -9.41
N PRO A 123 7.77 13.16 -10.24
CA PRO A 123 7.79 11.75 -9.85
C PRO A 123 8.68 11.34 -8.66
N PRO A 124 9.88 11.91 -8.43
CA PRO A 124 10.79 11.45 -7.39
C PRO A 124 10.20 11.50 -5.98
N GLN A 125 10.49 10.47 -5.18
CA GLN A 125 10.14 10.35 -3.77
C GLN A 125 11.37 9.87 -2.99
N VAL A 126 11.53 10.35 -1.77
CA VAL A 126 12.67 10.04 -0.90
C VAL A 126 12.21 9.52 0.45
N SER A 127 12.93 8.56 1.02
CA SER A 127 12.62 7.91 2.31
C SER A 127 13.03 8.72 3.54
N VAL A 128 13.58 9.92 3.32
CA VAL A 128 13.98 10.88 4.37
C VAL A 128 13.48 12.26 4.00
N HIS A 129 13.15 13.09 4.99
CA HIS A 129 12.76 14.46 4.74
C HIS A 129 13.94 15.23 4.11
N PRO A 130 13.80 15.74 2.86
CA PRO A 130 14.94 16.32 2.16
C PRO A 130 15.39 17.65 2.80
N ALA A 131 16.71 17.87 2.82
CA ALA A 131 17.30 19.09 3.37
C ALA A 131 16.75 20.34 2.67
N HIS A 132 16.51 21.41 3.44
CA HIS A 132 15.99 22.71 2.98
C HIS A 132 14.57 22.70 2.37
N ILE A 133 13.88 21.55 2.32
CA ILE A 133 12.50 21.46 1.84
C ILE A 133 11.53 21.62 3.00
N THR A 134 11.10 22.86 3.27
CA THR A 134 10.15 23.14 4.36
C THR A 134 8.70 22.76 4.04
N LYS A 135 8.36 22.59 2.76
CA LYS A 135 7.00 22.33 2.27
C LYS A 135 6.97 21.23 1.20
N PRO A 136 7.13 19.95 1.59
CA PRO A 136 6.94 18.83 0.67
C PRO A 136 5.50 18.78 0.14
N LYS A 137 5.32 18.25 -1.07
CA LYS A 137 4.03 18.20 -1.78
C LYS A 137 3.19 17.00 -1.41
N GLU A 138 3.83 15.90 -1.04
CA GLU A 138 3.17 14.67 -0.59
C GLU A 138 3.99 14.04 0.54
N HIS A 139 3.30 13.53 1.56
CA HIS A 139 3.85 12.61 2.56
C HIS A 139 3.06 11.31 2.49
N LYS A 140 3.78 10.24 2.20
CA LYS A 140 3.26 8.89 2.11
C LYS A 140 3.73 8.06 3.30
N LYS A 141 2.81 7.39 3.99
CA LYS A 141 3.09 6.43 5.06
C LYS A 141 2.72 5.02 4.65
N LEU A 142 3.59 4.07 4.96
CA LEU A 142 3.30 2.66 4.81
C LEU A 142 3.03 2.05 6.17
N PHE A 143 2.01 1.19 6.24
CA PHE A 143 1.64 0.46 7.43
C PHE A 143 1.62 -1.04 7.16
N LEU A 144 2.06 -1.82 8.15
CA LEU A 144 1.86 -3.28 8.13
C LEU A 144 0.42 -3.57 8.55
N VAL A 145 -0.29 -4.35 7.72
CA VAL A 145 -1.67 -4.78 7.98
C VAL A 145 -1.65 -6.27 8.29
N GLN A 146 -1.95 -6.63 9.55
CA GLN A 146 -2.03 -8.02 9.98
C GLN A 146 -3.31 -8.66 9.44
N LEU A 147 -3.15 -9.78 8.75
CA LEU A 147 -4.26 -10.56 8.23
C LEU A 147 -4.76 -11.55 9.27
N GLN A 148 -6.08 -11.73 9.30
CA GLN A 148 -6.70 -12.86 9.99
C GLN A 148 -6.28 -14.18 9.33
N GLU A 149 -6.46 -15.30 10.05
CA GLU A 149 -6.10 -16.64 9.56
C GLU A 149 -6.75 -16.95 8.19
N LYS A 150 -7.97 -16.48 7.97
CA LYS A 150 -8.73 -16.62 6.73
C LYS A 150 -9.43 -15.32 6.38
N ALA A 151 -9.45 -14.98 5.10
CA ALA A 151 -10.20 -13.83 4.60
C ALA A 151 -10.63 -14.02 3.14
N LEU A 152 -11.70 -13.32 2.77
CA LEU A 152 -12.15 -13.18 1.38
C LEU A 152 -11.89 -11.73 0.93
N PHE A 153 -11.09 -11.55 -0.10
CA PHE A 153 -10.88 -10.25 -0.74
C PHE A 153 -11.74 -10.14 -1.99
N ALA A 154 -12.44 -9.02 -2.16
CA ALA A 154 -13.14 -8.71 -3.40
C ALA A 154 -12.31 -7.71 -4.22
N VAL A 155 -11.62 -8.23 -5.25
CA VAL A 155 -10.66 -7.48 -6.06
C VAL A 155 -11.40 -6.81 -7.23
N PRO A 156 -11.19 -5.50 -7.50
CA PRO A 156 -11.80 -4.86 -8.66
C PRO A 156 -11.35 -5.52 -9.96
N LYS A 157 -12.27 -5.80 -10.90
CA LYS A 157 -12.00 -6.59 -12.13
C LYS A 157 -10.89 -6.04 -13.03
N ASN A 158 -10.56 -4.75 -12.94
CA ASN A 158 -9.47 -4.13 -13.69
C ASN A 158 -8.09 -4.32 -13.03
N TYR A 159 -8.03 -4.85 -11.82
CA TYR A 159 -6.82 -5.21 -11.08
C TYR A 159 -6.69 -6.73 -10.95
N LYS A 160 -5.44 -7.18 -10.84
CA LYS A 160 -5.12 -8.54 -10.36
C LYS A 160 -4.39 -8.43 -9.04
N LEU A 161 -4.84 -9.16 -8.03
CA LEU A 161 -4.10 -9.28 -6.77
C LEU A 161 -3.07 -10.40 -6.91
N VAL A 162 -1.79 -10.07 -6.76
CA VAL A 162 -0.67 -11.02 -6.88
C VAL A 162 0.09 -11.09 -5.57
N ALA A 163 0.63 -12.26 -5.24
CA ALA A 163 1.52 -12.44 -4.10
C ALA A 163 2.96 -12.46 -4.62
N ALA A 164 3.74 -11.41 -4.32
CA ALA A 164 5.12 -11.28 -4.78
C ALA A 164 6.10 -11.66 -3.65
N PRO A 165 6.96 -12.68 -3.80
CA PRO A 165 7.92 -13.05 -2.79
C PRO A 165 8.96 -11.95 -2.59
N LEU A 166 9.47 -11.79 -1.36
CA LEU A 166 10.42 -10.72 -1.04
C LEU A 166 11.68 -10.71 -1.91
N PHE A 167 12.16 -11.88 -2.38
CA PHE A 167 13.35 -11.96 -3.23
C PHE A 167 13.12 -11.39 -4.63
N GLU A 168 11.88 -11.36 -5.14
CA GLU A 168 11.54 -10.76 -6.44
C GLU A 168 11.48 -9.23 -6.35
N LEU A 169 11.11 -8.72 -5.17
CA LEU A 169 11.04 -7.28 -4.89
C LEU A 169 12.43 -6.70 -4.61
N TYR A 170 13.29 -7.45 -3.93
CA TYR A 170 14.59 -6.97 -3.44
C TYR A 170 15.45 -6.43 -4.59
N ASP A 171 15.88 -5.17 -4.44
CA ASP A 171 16.74 -4.46 -5.40
C ASP A 171 16.18 -4.38 -6.83
N ASN A 172 14.86 -4.55 -6.99
CA ASN A 172 14.17 -4.50 -8.27
C ASN A 172 13.34 -3.21 -8.44
N ALA A 173 13.97 -2.07 -8.20
CA ALA A 173 13.36 -0.77 -8.44
C ALA A 173 12.91 -0.53 -9.90
N PRO A 174 13.58 -1.06 -10.94
CA PRO A 174 13.09 -0.96 -12.32
C PRO A 174 11.73 -1.62 -12.55
N GLY A 175 11.45 -2.74 -11.88
CA GLY A 175 10.18 -3.47 -11.99
C GLY A 175 9.08 -2.96 -11.04
N TYR A 176 9.43 -2.67 -9.79
CA TYR A 176 8.46 -2.39 -8.72
C TYR A 176 8.48 -0.94 -8.20
N GLY A 177 9.40 -0.12 -8.70
CA GLY A 177 9.62 1.22 -8.17
C GLY A 177 10.35 1.22 -6.81
N PRO A 178 10.80 2.39 -6.35
CA PRO A 178 11.71 2.50 -5.20
C PRO A 178 11.07 2.16 -3.85
N ILE A 179 9.73 2.21 -3.75
CA ILE A 179 9.02 1.93 -2.50
C ILE A 179 8.87 0.42 -2.32
N ILE A 180 8.20 -0.24 -3.26
CA ILE A 180 7.90 -1.68 -3.17
C ILE A 180 9.21 -2.50 -3.16
N SER A 181 10.22 -2.12 -3.95
CA SER A 181 11.51 -2.83 -3.98
C SER A 181 12.32 -2.73 -2.69
N SER A 182 11.97 -1.78 -1.81
CA SER A 182 12.60 -1.60 -0.49
C SER A 182 11.87 -2.33 0.65
N LEU A 183 10.71 -2.93 0.38
CA LEU A 183 9.93 -3.66 1.38
C LEU A 183 10.71 -4.80 2.05
N PRO A 184 11.56 -5.58 1.35
CA PRO A 184 12.35 -6.63 2.02
C PRO A 184 13.22 -6.08 3.16
N GLN A 185 13.85 -4.93 2.97
CA GLN A 185 14.66 -4.27 4.01
C GLN A 185 13.77 -3.79 5.17
N LEU A 186 12.63 -3.17 4.88
CA LEU A 186 11.71 -2.65 5.90
C LEU A 186 11.05 -3.76 6.73
N LEU A 187 10.85 -4.92 6.12
CA LEU A 187 10.22 -6.08 6.74
C LEU A 187 11.24 -6.96 7.49
N SER A 188 12.54 -6.78 7.28
CA SER A 188 13.60 -7.60 7.90
C SER A 188 13.65 -7.51 9.43
N ARG A 189 13.04 -6.48 10.03
CA ARG A 189 12.99 -6.27 11.49
C ARG A 189 11.92 -7.09 12.21
N PHE A 190 11.00 -7.71 11.49
CA PHE A 190 9.90 -8.48 12.08
C PHE A 190 10.27 -9.94 12.23
N ASN A 191 9.80 -10.55 13.32
CA ASN A 191 9.85 -11.99 13.51
C ASN A 191 8.57 -12.63 12.94
N PHE A 192 8.67 -13.26 11.77
CA PHE A 192 7.53 -13.88 11.12
C PHE A 192 7.27 -15.29 11.64
N ILE A 193 6.05 -15.55 12.10
CA ILE A 193 5.55 -16.88 12.45
C ILE A 193 4.78 -17.43 11.26
N TYR A 194 5.28 -18.51 10.68
CA TYR A 194 4.66 -19.19 9.53
C TYR A 194 3.67 -20.24 10.04
N ASN A 195 2.40 -19.86 10.16
CA ASN A 195 1.31 -20.73 10.61
C ASN A 195 0.81 -21.68 9.51
#